data_AF-A0A660NRH0-F1
#
_entry.id   AF-A0A660NRH0-F1
#
_cell.length_a   1.000
_cell.length_b   1.000
_cell.length_c   1.000
_cell.angle_alpha   90.00
_cell.angle_beta   90.00
_cell.angle_gamma   90.00
#
_symmetry.space_group_name_H-M   'P 1'
#
loop_
_entity.id
_entity.type
_entity.pdbx_description
1 polymer ?
#
loop_
_entity_poly.entity_id
_entity_poly.type
_entity_poly.pdbx_seq_one_letter_code
_entity_poly.pdbx_strand_id
1 'polypeptide(L)' 'REHIVFMLWGNNAKKKKNLIDINRHCIIESYHPAARPRYKFKKHQFSCCNAYLKRQGLDEIDW' A
#
# COMPACT_ATOMS: atom_id res chain seq x y z
N ARG A 1 10.38 -13.93 2.35
CA ARG A 1 9.43 -13.27 3.29
C ARG A 1 8.08 -13.19 2.60
N GLU A 2 6.96 -13.27 3.32
CA GLU A 2 5.59 -13.31 2.79
C GLU A 2 4.73 -12.24 3.47
N HIS A 3 3.55 -11.95 2.91
CA HIS A 3 2.60 -10.96 3.45
C HIS A 3 3.16 -9.54 3.61
N ILE A 4 4.16 -9.18 2.80
CA ILE A 4 4.67 -7.81 2.72
C ILE A 4 3.62 -6.93 2.04
N VAL A 5 3.39 -5.75 2.62
CA VAL A 5 2.50 -4.73 2.05
C VAL A 5 3.34 -3.66 1.35
N PHE A 6 3.17 -3.55 0.03
CA PHE A 6 3.82 -2.53 -0.79
C PHE A 6 2.88 -1.34 -0.99
N MET A 7 3.23 -0.19 -0.41
CA MET A 7 2.52 1.07 -0.63
C MET A 7 3.10 1.81 -1.84
N LEU A 8 2.37 1.81 -2.96
CA LEU A 8 2.82 2.42 -4.22
C LEU A 8 2.19 3.81 -4.40
N TRP A 9 2.96 4.84 -4.08
CA TRP A 9 2.53 6.23 -4.17
C TRP A 9 2.93 6.92 -5.47
N GLY A 10 1.95 7.22 -6.31
CA GLY A 10 2.14 7.90 -7.60
C GLY A 10 2.55 6.96 -8.74
N ASN A 11 2.50 7.49 -9.97
CA ASN A 11 2.60 6.69 -11.19
C ASN A 11 3.94 5.94 -11.32
N ASN A 12 5.04 6.56 -10.89
CA ASN A 12 6.37 5.92 -10.95
C ASN A 12 6.50 4.73 -9.99
N ALA A 13 5.79 4.74 -8.87
CA ALA A 13 5.73 3.60 -7.95
C ALA A 13 4.79 2.52 -8.49
N LYS A 14 3.59 2.91 -8.95
CA LYS A 14 2.59 1.98 -9.52
C LYS A 14 3.15 1.18 -10.71
N LYS A 15 3.98 1.79 -11.54
CA LYS A 15 4.67 1.10 -12.65
C LYS A 15 5.53 -0.10 -12.20
N LYS A 16 6.01 -0.12 -10.96
CA LYS A 16 6.80 -1.24 -10.41
C LYS A 16 5.95 -2.41 -9.90
N LYS A 17 4.62 -2.32 -9.96
CA LYS A 17 3.70 -3.39 -9.54
C LYS A 17 4.01 -4.73 -10.21
N ASN A 18 4.45 -4.72 -11.46
CA ASN A 18 4.81 -5.91 -12.21
C ASN A 18 6.02 -6.68 -11.64
N LEU A 19 6.81 -6.06 -10.74
CA LEU A 19 7.93 -6.70 -10.06
C LEU A 19 7.51 -7.41 -8.77
N ILE A 20 6.24 -7.29 -8.37
CA ILE A 20 5.72 -7.78 -7.09
C ILE A 20 4.81 -8.98 -7.34
N ASP A 21 5.10 -10.09 -6.67
CA ASP A 21 4.23 -11.27 -6.65
C ASP A 21 2.99 -11.01 -5.80
N ILE A 22 1.86 -10.77 -6.47
CA ILE A 22 0.56 -10.44 -5.83
C ILE A 22 -0.08 -11.62 -5.11
N ASN A 23 0.36 -12.85 -5.37
CA ASN A 23 -0.17 -14.02 -4.65
C ASN A 23 0.47 -14.13 -3.25
N ARG A 24 1.68 -13.58 -3.09
CA ARG A 24 2.45 -13.62 -1.84
C ARG A 24 2.38 -12.32 -1.05
N HIS A 25 2.02 -11.22 -1.70
CA HIS A 25 2.14 -9.86 -1.16
C HIS A 25 0.91 -9.02 -1.47
N CYS A 26 0.71 -7.97 -0.66
CA CYS A 26 -0.35 -6.99 -0.89
C CYS A 26 0.21 -5.74 -1.55
N ILE A 27 -0.56 -5.14 -2.46
CA ILE A 27 -0.23 -3.86 -3.08
C ILE A 27 -1.35 -2.87 -2.75
N ILE A 28 -0.97 -1.73 -2.18
CA ILE A 28 -1.87 -0.61 -1.91
C ILE A 28 -1.41 0.57 -2.76
N GLU A 29 -2.24 0.95 -3.74
CA GLU A 29 -1.94 2.06 -4.64
C GLU A 29 -2.59 3.36 -4.17
N SER A 30 -1.84 4.46 -4.24
CA SER A 30 -2.36 5.79 -3.89
C SER A 30 -1.70 6.89 -4.71
N TYR A 31 -2.19 8.11 -4.56
CA TYR A 31 -1.53 9.29 -5.10
C TYR A 31 -0.24 9.59 -4.32
N HIS A 32 0.72 10.23 -5.00
CA HIS A 32 1.91 10.72 -4.33
C HIS A 32 1.53 11.79 -3.29
N PRO A 33 2.11 11.81 -2.07
CA PRO A 33 1.80 12.83 -1.08
C PRO A 33 1.95 14.27 -1.59
N ALA A 34 2.96 14.51 -2.45
CA ALA A 34 3.21 15.79 -3.10
C ALA A 34 2.41 16.00 -4.42
N ALA A 35 1.40 15.18 -4.71
CA ALA A 35 0.54 15.37 -5.87
C ALA A 35 -0.29 16.65 -5.75
N ARG A 36 -0.78 17.17 -6.89
CA ARG A 36 -1.59 18.39 -6.93
C ARG A 36 -2.79 18.31 -5.97
N PRO A 37 -3.27 19.44 -5.40
CA PRO A 37 -4.30 19.44 -4.35
C PRO A 37 -5.61 18.72 -4.69
N ARG A 38 -5.96 18.62 -5.97
CA ARG A 38 -7.13 17.86 -6.46
C ARG A 38 -7.03 16.36 -6.18
N TYR A 39 -5.82 15.83 -6.09
CA TYR A 39 -5.52 14.44 -5.78
C TYR A 39 -5.15 14.33 -4.29
N LYS A 40 -6.14 14.54 -3.42
CA LYS A 40 -5.93 14.46 -1.96
C LYS A 40 -5.42 13.06 -1.60
N PHE A 41 -4.30 13.01 -0.90
CA PHE A 41 -3.82 11.82 -0.22
C PHE A 41 -4.85 11.41 0.83
N LYS A 42 -5.57 10.31 0.60
CA LYS A 42 -6.52 9.80 1.59
C LYS A 42 -5.80 8.85 2.53
N LYS A 43 -5.95 9.03 3.85
CA LYS A 43 -5.34 8.19 4.92
C LYS A 43 -5.73 6.70 4.89
N HIS A 44 -6.52 6.25 3.93
CA HIS A 44 -6.97 4.87 3.83
C HIS A 44 -5.85 3.87 3.65
N GLN A 45 -4.69 4.25 3.09
CA GLN A 45 -3.62 3.27 2.85
C GLN A 45 -3.06 2.63 4.13
N PHE A 46 -3.00 3.36 5.24
CA PHE A 46 -2.50 2.84 6.52
C PHE A 46 -3.51 1.88 7.15
N SER A 47 -4.79 2.28 7.18
CA SER A 47 -5.88 1.42 7.65
C SER A 47 -6.05 0.17 6.78
N CYS A 48 -5.89 0.28 5.45
CA CYS A 48 -5.91 -0.88 4.55
C CYS A 48 -4.72 -1.81 4.78
N CYS A 49 -3.54 -1.26 5.12
CA CYS A 49 -2.37 -2.07 5.48
C CYS A 49 -2.66 -2.90 6.73
N ASN A 50 -3.08 -2.25 7.81
CA ASN A 50 -3.41 -2.94 9.06
C ASN A 50 -4.54 -3.96 8.87
N ALA A 51 -5.57 -3.64 8.07
CA ALA A 51 -6.63 -4.58 7.73
C ALA A 51 -6.10 -5.82 6.97
N TYR A 52 -5.13 -5.66 6.07
CA TYR A 52 -4.48 -6.80 5.41
C TYR A 52 -3.66 -7.62 6.39
N LEU A 53 -2.80 -6.98 7.20
CA LEU A 53 -1.96 -7.66 8.19
C LEU A 53 -2.82 -8.49 9.15
N LYS A 54 -3.86 -7.88 9.71
CA LYS A 54 -4.84 -8.55 10.58
C LYS A 54 -5.49 -9.75 9.92
N ARG A 55 -5.85 -9.67 8.63
CA ARG A 55 -6.42 -10.80 7.86
C ARG A 55 -5.42 -11.94 7.64
N GLN A 56 -4.12 -11.65 7.64
CA GLN A 56 -3.05 -12.66 7.58
C GLN A 56 -2.63 -13.15 8.97
N GLY A 57 -3.30 -12.71 10.04
CA GLY A 57 -2.94 -13.06 11.43
C GLY A 57 -1.66 -12.39 11.93
N LEU A 58 -1.27 -11.27 11.31
CA LEU A 58 -0.10 -10.47 11.69
C LEU A 58 -0.53 -9.25 12.52
N ASP A 59 0.37 -8.79 13.37
CA ASP A 59 0.16 -7.59 14.16
C ASP A 59 -0.02 -6.35 13.30
N GLU A 60 -0.92 -5.47 13.74
CA GLU A 60 -1.15 -4.17 13.13
C GLU A 60 0.04 -3.23 13.43
N ILE A 61 0.32 -2.30 12.53
CA ILE A 61 1.37 -1.30 12.72
C ILE A 61 0.78 -0.08 13.43
N ASP A 62 1.48 0.41 14.46
CA ASP A 62 1.25 1.73 15.05
C ASP A 62 1.97 2.80 14.20
N TRP A 63 1.21 3.65 13.51
CA TRP A 63 1.66 4.52 12.41
C TRP A 63 1.95 5.95 12.82
#